data_AF-A0A3N8ISE1-F1
#
_entry.id   AF-A0A3N8ISE1-F1
#
_cell.length_a   1.000
_cell.length_b   1.000
_cell.length_c   1.000
_cell.angle_alpha   90.00
_cell.angle_beta   90.00
_cell.angle_gamma   90.00
#
_symmetry.space_group_name_H-M   'P 1'
#
loop_
_entity.id
_entity.type
_entity.pdbx_description
1 polymer ?
#
loop_
_entity_poly.entity_id
_entity_poly.type
_entity_poly.pdbx_seq_one_letter_code
_entity_poly.pdbx_strand_id
1 'polypeptide(L)' 'MRKRSLRIGIGAALLILLAPVFAFNAINLSEAYGDGPPYYARTTNMDKWTDPLPLLGVIDGAMLVAIGAYCLWIRRRR' A
#
# COMPACT_ATOMS: atom_id res chain seq x y z
N MET A 1 0.15 -9.68 -30.56
CA MET A 1 0.99 -8.64 -29.91
C MET A 1 0.23 -7.83 -28.84
N ARG A 2 -0.96 -7.28 -29.14
CA ARG A 2 -1.77 -6.43 -28.23
C ARG A 2 -2.02 -6.99 -26.80
N LYS A 3 -2.28 -8.30 -26.67
CA LYS A 3 -2.51 -8.95 -25.35
C LYS A 3 -1.23 -9.07 -24.50
N ARG A 4 -0.05 -9.15 -25.12
CA ARG A 4 1.25 -9.24 -24.42
C ARG A 4 1.65 -7.87 -23.87
N SER A 5 1.50 -6.82 -24.69
CA SER A 5 1.73 -5.44 -24.27
C SER A 5 0.80 -5.02 -23.13
N LEU A 6 -0.48 -5.43 -23.18
CA LEU A 6 -1.43 -5.17 -22.10
C LEU A 6 -1.01 -5.81 -20.77
N ARG A 7 -0.56 -7.08 -20.79
CA ARG A 7 -0.07 -7.76 -19.57
C ARG A 7 1.11 -7.01 -18.97
N ILE A 8 2.10 -6.67 -19.80
CA ILE A 8 3.29 -5.93 -19.36
C ILE A 8 2.91 -4.57 -18.79
N GLY A 9 1.99 -3.84 -19.45
CA GLY A 9 1.51 -2.55 -18.98
C GLY A 9 0.82 -2.63 -17.62
N ILE A 10 -0.08 -3.61 -17.41
CA ILE A 10 -0.75 -3.82 -16.12
C ILE A 10 0.26 -4.18 -15.03
N GLY A 11 1.21 -5.08 -15.33
CA GLY A 11 2.27 -5.45 -14.37
C GLY A 11 3.15 -4.27 -13.98
N ALA A 12 3.56 -3.45 -14.95
CA ALA A 12 4.33 -2.23 -14.70
C ALA A 12 3.54 -1.23 -13.86
N ALA A 13 2.25 -1.04 -14.15
CA ALA A 13 1.38 -0.17 -13.35
C ALA A 13 1.27 -0.64 -11.89
N LEU A 14 1.10 -1.95 -11.65
CA LEU A 14 1.09 -2.51 -10.30
C LEU A 14 2.42 -2.30 -9.57
N LEU A 15 3.56 -2.46 -10.25
CA LEU A 15 4.87 -2.19 -9.66
C LEU A 15 5.05 -0.71 -9.30
N ILE A 16 4.62 0.19 -10.19
CA ILE A 16 4.67 1.64 -9.94
C ILE A 16 3.81 2.00 -8.72
N LEU A 17 2.64 1.38 -8.56
CA LEU A 17 1.73 1.61 -7.43
C LEU A 17 2.30 1.17 -6.07
N LEU A 18 3.32 0.30 -6.03
CA LEU A 18 3.98 -0.06 -4.77
C LEU A 18 4.68 1.14 -4.12
N ALA A 19 5.24 2.05 -4.92
CA ALA A 19 5.95 3.22 -4.40
C ALA A 19 5.05 4.14 -3.55
N PRO A 20 3.88 4.61 -4.02
CA PRO A 20 2.99 5.41 -3.19
C PRO A 20 2.39 4.63 -2.01
N VAL A 21 2.10 3.33 -2.14
CA VAL A 21 1.64 2.50 -1.00
C VAL A 21 2.70 2.44 0.09
N PHE A 22 3.97 2.24 -0.29
CA PHE A 22 5.08 2.24 0.65
C PHE A 22 5.28 3.61 1.31
N ALA A 23 5.26 4.69 0.52
CA ALA A 23 5.37 6.05 1.05
C ALA A 23 4.22 6.39 2.01
N PHE A 24 2.99 5.98 1.68
CA PHE A 24 1.83 6.17 2.54
C PHE A 24 1.99 5.45 3.89
N ASN A 25 2.43 4.19 3.87
CA ASN A 25 2.76 3.44 5.08
C ASN A 25 3.85 4.12 5.90
N ALA A 26 4.96 4.51 5.27
CA ALA A 26 6.08 5.14 5.95
C ALA A 26 5.69 6.46 6.65
N ILE A 27 4.91 7.31 5.96
CA ILE A 27 4.44 8.58 6.52
C ILE A 27 3.49 8.32 7.71
N ASN A 28 2.46 7.49 7.53
CA ASN A 28 1.47 7.25 8.59
C ASN A 28 2.08 6.57 9.82
N LEU A 29 3.01 5.64 9.63
CA LEU A 29 3.73 5.02 10.74
C LEU A 29 4.66 6.01 11.44
N SER A 30 5.38 6.84 10.67
CA SER A 30 6.24 7.87 11.24
C SER A 30 5.44 8.92 12.02
N GLU A 31 4.27 9.30 11.54
CA GLU A 31 3.40 10.26 12.24
C GLU A 31 2.76 9.66 13.48
N ALA A 32 2.34 8.39 13.44
CA ALA A 32 1.68 7.75 14.58
C ALA A 32 2.64 7.28 15.68
N TYR A 33 3.86 6.87 15.30
CA TYR A 33 4.82 6.17 16.17
C TYR A 33 6.22 6.80 16.22
N GLY A 34 6.51 7.85 15.45
CA GLY A 34 7.82 8.50 15.43
C GLY A 34 8.01 9.55 16.54
N ASP A 35 9.27 9.93 16.75
CA ASP A 35 9.69 10.84 17.83
C ASP A 35 9.73 12.33 17.41
N GLY A 36 9.22 12.68 16.22
CA GLY A 36 9.36 14.01 15.61
C GLY A 36 8.04 14.76 15.39
N PRO A 37 8.01 16.10 15.51
CA PRO A 37 6.88 16.92 15.02
C PRO A 37 6.80 16.91 13.47
N PRO A 38 5.63 17.16 12.86
CA PRO A 38 4.33 17.48 13.44
C PRO A 38 3.45 16.24 13.63
N TYR A 39 2.49 16.35 14.55
CA TYR A 39 1.55 15.32 14.99
C TYR A 39 2.02 14.41 16.12
N TYR A 40 1.05 14.18 17.00
CA TYR A 40 1.24 13.70 18.35
C TYR A 40 1.50 12.21 18.33
N ALA A 41 2.76 11.84 18.57
CA ALA A 41 3.13 10.48 18.91
C ALA A 41 2.15 9.93 19.96
N ARG A 42 1.86 8.62 19.91
CA ARG A 42 0.94 7.91 20.82
C ARG A 42 1.05 8.34 22.29
N THR A 43 2.22 8.77 22.74
CA THR A 43 2.50 9.17 24.13
C THR A 43 2.12 10.61 24.49
N THR A 44 1.95 11.52 23.53
CA THR A 44 1.75 12.96 23.78
C THR A 44 0.31 13.44 23.69
N ASN A 45 -0.58 12.74 22.97
CA ASN A 45 -1.99 13.15 22.80
C ASN A 45 -2.90 11.93 22.59
N MET A 46 -2.93 11.05 23.60
CA MET A 46 -3.66 9.78 23.55
C MET A 46 -5.17 9.94 23.29
N ASP A 47 -5.76 11.06 23.67
CA ASP A 47 -7.17 11.39 23.47
C ASP A 47 -7.53 11.66 22.00
N LYS A 48 -6.56 12.06 21.18
CA LYS A 48 -6.73 12.30 19.74
C LYS A 48 -6.06 11.24 18.87
N TRP A 49 -5.23 10.40 19.47
CA TRP A 49 -4.49 9.38 18.76
C TRP A 49 -5.42 8.30 18.21
N THR A 50 -5.24 7.97 16.94
CA THR A 50 -5.96 6.90 16.25
C THR A 50 -4.95 5.90 15.71
N ASP A 51 -5.20 4.60 15.91
CA ASP A 51 -4.34 3.55 15.36
C ASP A 51 -4.40 3.56 13.82
N PRO A 52 -3.28 3.77 13.11
CA PRO A 52 -3.28 3.74 11.65
C PRO A 52 -3.35 2.31 11.08
N LEU A 53 -3.01 1.28 11.88
CA LEU A 53 -2.86 -0.10 11.39
C LEU A 53 -4.12 -0.67 10.71
N PRO A 54 -5.35 -0.42 11.20
CA PRO A 54 -6.55 -0.87 10.50
C PRO A 54 -6.66 -0.32 9.07
N LEU A 55 -6.38 0.97 8.87
CA LEU A 55 -6.42 1.60 7.54
C LEU A 55 -5.29 1.08 6.66
N LEU A 56 -4.07 1.02 7.18
CA LEU A 56 -2.90 0.51 6.47
C LEU A 56 -3.10 -0.94 6.03
N GLY A 57 -3.64 -1.79 6.91
CA GLY A 57 -3.96 -3.18 6.60
C GLY A 57 -4.98 -3.34 5.48
N VAL A 58 -5.99 -2.45 5.39
CA VAL A 58 -6.95 -2.45 4.27
C VAL A 58 -6.27 -2.10 2.95
N ILE A 59 -5.39 -1.09 2.95
CA ILE A 59 -4.67 -0.65 1.75
C ILE A 59 -3.70 -1.74 1.27
N ASP A 60 -2.91 -2.30 2.18
CA ASP A 60 -1.96 -3.38 1.87
C ASP A 60 -2.69 -4.64 1.41
N GLY A 61 -3.80 -4.99 2.06
CA GLY A 61 -4.67 -6.09 1.66
C GLY A 61 -5.23 -5.90 0.25
N ALA A 62 -5.71 -4.71 -0.08
CA ALA A 62 -6.18 -4.39 -1.43
C ALA A 62 -5.06 -4.53 -2.48
N MET A 63 -3.84 -4.07 -2.16
CA MET A 63 -2.69 -4.20 -3.06
C MET A 63 -2.30 -5.67 -3.28
N LEU A 64 -2.29 -6.49 -2.22
CA LEU A 64 -2.05 -7.93 -2.31
C LEU A 64 -3.11 -8.64 -3.14
N VAL A 65 -4.39 -8.29 -2.97
CA VAL A 65 -5.49 -8.83 -3.78
C VAL A 65 -5.30 -8.47 -5.25
N ALA A 66 -4.93 -7.22 -5.57
CA ALA A 66 -4.70 -6.78 -6.95
C ALA A 66 -3.53 -7.55 -7.61
N ILE A 67 -2.40 -7.69 -6.90
CA ILE A 67 -1.25 -8.47 -7.36
C ILE A 67 -1.62 -9.95 -7.52
N GLY A 68 -2.29 -10.53 -6.53
CA GLY A 68 -2.75 -11.91 -6.55
C GLY A 68 -3.68 -12.20 -7.73
N ALA A 69 -4.66 -11.34 -7.96
CA ALA A 69 -5.57 -11.44 -9.11
C ALA A 69 -4.82 -11.36 -10.44
N TYR A 70 -3.86 -10.45 -10.57
CA TYR A 70 -3.01 -10.33 -11.77
C TYR A 70 -2.16 -11.61 -11.99
N CYS A 71 -1.54 -12.14 -10.95
CA CYS A 71 -0.77 -13.39 -11.00
C CYS A 71 -1.63 -14.58 -11.41
N LEU A 72 -2.81 -14.74 -10.82
CA LEU A 72 -3.77 -15.79 -11.18
C LEU A 72 -4.25 -15.64 -12.63
N TRP A 73 -4.52 -14.41 -13.07
CA TRP A 73 -4.94 -14.12 -14.44
C TRP A 73 -3.86 -14.49 -15.47
N ILE A 74 -2.58 -14.18 -15.20
CA ILE A 74 -1.49 -14.58 -16.09
C ILE A 74 -1.31 -16.10 -16.10
N ARG A 75 -1.37 -16.74 -14.93
CA ARG A 75 -1.23 -18.20 -14.80
C ARG A 75 -2.30 -18.96 -15.58
N ARG A 76 -3.57 -18.55 -15.49
CA ARG A 76 -4.70 -19.16 -16.23
C ARG A 76 -4.65 -18.94 -17.75
N ARG A 77 -3.76 -18.07 -18.24
CA ARG A 77 -3.68 -17.64 -19.65
C ARG A 77 -2.32 -17.96 -20.29
N ARG A 78 -1.49 -18.75 -19.61
CA ARG A 78 -0.41 -19.54 -20.20
C ARG A 78 -1.00 -20.87 -20.65
#